data_AF-A0A970KJF5-F1
#
_entry.id   AF-A0A970KJF5-F1
#
_cell.length_a   1.000
_cell.length_b   1.000
_cell.length_c   1.000
_cell.angle_alpha   90.00
_cell.angle_beta   90.00
_cell.angle_gamma   90.00
#
_symmetry.space_group_name_H-M   'P 1'
#
loop_
_entity.id
_entity.type
_entity.pdbx_description
1 polymer ?
#
loop_
_entity_poly.entity_id
_entity_poly.type
_entity_poly.pdbx_seq_one_letter_code
_entity_poly.pdbx_strand_id
1 'polypeptide(L)'
;WEMTIEGQGPSDHRVLKLNTDAPDDSETVTNKLHRGNSYRLTMNWLGSGIHVDPCWYCWEAQVGGLPVRQAYGNPSDYATAVRNPGVAANLLGAEGWVIDNREGLLTTHVHSNDNGSGNVAGGLEATLYVPKVEFVTGAASCYNFSPSLGEEAALDVKVTPTPPEDGFPGLHFKLEIVRETANNSEQHIDWVDVDDTVDYYAARKLDFPQKQFTWDGVPELGFGASASQAYGRDSFQGEPASATRIFPASALGQPVPPPFVTAVAKIMRNSGQTVVYEARKRVCIPQIVKFLYDADAVSLIKAGAYGTPDGVPTTIIQPVSDAEWEAMRTSIPAGVQTVINSTKANIRYVSDSSTVLPPYKTVQIVSQTSGVFGVTYDFSFMNASANGEAFVHINVFYDNFPVYSNVVSGTFALPVTPNEVRLHCIRTAVHECGHMFGLVANNDVLGGDLLDHNPVPNGRRLMDDGETVPYEIRFGRAGPWSWRSLNAAYLEFVLPKE
;
A
#
# COMPACT_ATOMS: atom_id res chain seq x y z
N TRP A 1 50.60 -10.18 16.06
CA TRP A 1 49.43 -9.91 15.18
C TRP A 1 48.47 -8.98 15.90
N GLU A 2 47.63 -8.23 15.19
CA GLU A 2 46.50 -7.51 15.80
C GLU A 2 45.19 -7.93 15.14
N MET A 3 44.24 -8.43 15.93
CA MET A 3 42.85 -8.59 15.52
C MET A 3 42.01 -7.51 16.18
N THR A 4 41.19 -6.82 15.39
CA THR A 4 40.21 -5.85 15.90
C THR A 4 38.79 -6.37 15.66
N ILE A 5 37.92 -6.25 16.67
CA ILE A 5 36.48 -6.51 16.58
C ILE A 5 35.77 -5.20 16.91
N GLU A 6 35.15 -4.59 15.91
CA GLU A 6 34.46 -3.31 16.01
C GLU A 6 32.94 -3.52 15.94
N GLY A 7 32.22 -3.06 16.96
CA GLY A 7 30.77 -2.99 16.94
C GLY A 7 30.27 -1.86 16.04
N GLN A 8 29.38 -2.19 15.11
CA GLN A 8 28.77 -1.26 14.15
C GLN A 8 27.24 -1.16 14.30
N GLY A 9 26.69 -1.79 15.34
CA GLY A 9 25.24 -1.83 15.58
C GLY A 9 24.74 -0.70 16.48
N PRO A 10 23.42 -0.54 16.60
CA PRO A 10 22.80 0.56 17.35
C PRO A 10 23.03 0.52 18.87
N SER A 11 23.57 -0.58 19.40
CA SER A 11 23.76 -0.81 20.84
C SER A 11 25.14 -1.35 21.21
N ASP A 12 26.05 -1.50 20.24
CA ASP A 12 27.42 -1.90 20.49
C ASP A 12 28.36 -1.15 19.54
N HIS A 13 29.15 -0.25 20.13
CA HIS A 13 30.19 0.55 19.48
C HIS A 13 31.58 0.24 20.04
N ARG A 14 31.71 -0.87 20.78
CA ARG A 14 32.98 -1.24 21.40
C ARG A 14 33.97 -1.67 20.33
N VAL A 15 35.23 -1.35 20.57
CA VAL A 15 36.37 -1.85 19.79
C VAL A 15 37.19 -2.73 20.71
N LEU A 16 37.30 -4.00 20.38
CA LEU A 16 38.15 -4.96 21.08
C LEU A 16 39.38 -5.21 20.22
N LYS A 17 40.55 -5.24 20.86
CA LYS A 17 41.84 -5.50 20.20
C LYS A 17 42.51 -6.68 20.88
N LEU A 18 42.99 -7.62 20.09
CA LEU A 18 43.71 -8.82 20.52
C LEU A 18 45.06 -8.83 19.85
N ASN A 19 46.13 -8.92 20.65
CA ASN A 19 47.50 -8.81 20.17
C ASN A 19 48.34 -10.00 20.59
N THR A 20 49.17 -10.49 19.66
CA THR A 20 50.26 -11.42 19.97
C THR A 20 51.58 -10.69 19.76
N ASP A 21 52.25 -10.39 20.89
CA ASP A 21 53.33 -9.40 20.94
C ASP A 21 54.73 -10.02 20.82
N ALA A 22 54.87 -11.35 20.94
CA ALA A 22 56.16 -12.04 20.91
C ALA A 22 56.10 -13.43 20.20
N PRO A 23 57.25 -13.95 19.73
CA PRO A 23 57.36 -15.36 19.31
C PRO A 23 56.99 -16.32 20.46
N ASP A 24 56.39 -17.47 20.11
CA ASP A 24 55.84 -18.47 21.04
C ASP A 24 54.69 -17.98 21.94
N ASP A 25 54.25 -16.73 21.77
CA ASP A 25 53.06 -16.20 22.41
C ASP A 25 51.80 -16.74 21.74
N SER A 26 50.81 -17.09 22.56
CA SER A 26 49.53 -17.60 22.08
C SER A 26 48.42 -17.07 22.96
N GLU A 27 47.37 -16.55 22.32
CA GLU A 27 46.19 -16.08 23.01
C GLU A 27 44.96 -16.76 22.41
N THR A 28 44.10 -17.31 23.27
CA THR A 28 42.78 -17.79 22.87
C THR A 28 41.74 -16.94 23.58
N VAL A 29 41.03 -16.10 22.83
CA VAL A 29 40.01 -15.21 23.39
C VAL A 29 38.65 -15.54 22.82
N THR A 30 37.70 -15.83 23.72
CA THR A 30 36.29 -15.97 23.38
C THR A 30 35.55 -14.70 23.78
N ASN A 31 35.03 -13.97 22.80
CA ASN A 31 34.22 -12.77 23.02
C ASN A 31 32.74 -13.05 22.74
N LYS A 32 31.87 -12.52 23.60
CA LYS A 32 30.42 -12.54 23.39
C LYS A 32 30.00 -11.29 22.63
N LEU A 33 29.51 -11.50 21.42
CA LEU A 33 28.91 -10.43 20.60
C LEU A 33 27.45 -10.22 21.01
N HIS A 34 27.02 -8.96 21.07
CA HIS A 34 25.62 -8.61 21.33
C HIS A 34 24.77 -8.85 20.07
N ARG A 35 23.74 -9.68 20.20
CA ARG A 35 22.76 -9.96 19.13
C ARG A 35 22.12 -8.67 18.60
N GLY A 36 21.77 -8.67 17.32
CA GLY A 36 21.12 -7.54 16.67
C GLY A 36 22.04 -6.37 16.28
N ASN A 37 23.35 -6.47 16.54
CA ASN A 37 24.36 -5.50 16.14
C ASN A 37 25.24 -6.08 15.03
N SER A 38 25.63 -5.27 14.06
CA SER A 38 26.64 -5.66 13.06
C SER A 38 28.05 -5.50 13.64
N TYR A 39 29.03 -6.22 13.10
CA TYR A 39 30.44 -6.13 13.51
C TYR A 39 31.38 -6.17 12.31
N ARG A 40 32.47 -5.42 12.39
CA ARG A 40 33.60 -5.52 11.48
C ARG A 40 34.79 -6.13 12.22
N LEU A 41 35.36 -7.17 11.65
CA LEU A 41 36.50 -7.89 12.17
C LEU A 41 37.65 -7.65 11.22
N THR A 42 38.80 -7.21 11.73
CA THR A 42 40.02 -7.06 10.92
C THR A 42 41.18 -7.80 11.58
N MET A 43 42.08 -8.33 10.77
CA MET A 43 43.30 -8.98 11.24
C MET A 43 44.49 -8.45 10.43
N ASN A 44 45.43 -7.84 11.13
CA ASN A 44 46.62 -7.23 10.55
C ASN A 44 47.88 -7.91 11.06
N TRP A 45 48.80 -8.20 10.13
CA TRP A 45 50.15 -8.58 10.48
C TRP A 45 50.95 -7.32 10.83
N LEU A 46 51.51 -7.29 12.04
CA LEU A 46 52.30 -6.15 12.53
C LEU A 46 53.81 -6.31 12.24
N GLY A 47 54.21 -7.37 11.53
CA GLY A 47 55.61 -7.74 11.33
C GLY A 47 56.12 -8.78 12.32
N SER A 48 57.24 -9.43 11.98
CA SER A 48 57.98 -10.35 12.88
C SER A 48 59.09 -9.64 13.67
N GLY A 49 59.18 -8.31 13.60
CA GLY A 49 60.26 -7.55 14.24
C GLY A 49 61.64 -8.01 13.75
N ILE A 50 62.56 -8.26 14.70
CA ILE A 50 63.95 -8.72 14.41
C ILE A 50 64.06 -10.25 14.26
N HIS A 51 62.95 -10.98 14.29
CA HIS A 51 62.95 -12.44 14.28
C HIS A 51 63.03 -12.97 12.84
N VAL A 52 64.12 -13.69 12.54
CA VAL A 52 64.39 -14.34 11.24
C VAL A 52 64.44 -15.86 11.43
N ASP A 53 63.38 -16.52 10.95
CA ASP A 53 63.26 -17.94 10.52
C ASP A 53 63.71 -19.11 11.44
N PRO A 54 62.95 -20.23 11.60
CA PRO A 54 61.57 -20.49 11.19
C PRO A 54 60.61 -20.46 12.39
N CYS A 55 59.93 -19.34 12.58
CA CYS A 55 58.80 -19.27 13.51
C CYS A 55 57.53 -19.64 12.75
N TRP A 56 57.00 -20.84 13.01
CA TRP A 56 55.67 -21.22 12.55
C TRP A 56 54.66 -20.28 13.19
N TYR A 57 53.78 -19.69 12.37
CA TYR A 57 52.67 -18.90 12.87
C TYR A 57 51.36 -19.63 12.56
N CYS A 58 50.46 -19.57 13.53
CA CYS A 58 49.15 -20.19 13.45
C CYS A 58 48.10 -19.29 14.05
N TRP A 59 46.88 -19.41 13.53
CA TRP A 59 45.75 -18.67 14.04
C TRP A 59 44.46 -19.36 13.61
N GLU A 60 43.42 -19.12 14.39
CA GLU A 60 42.06 -19.57 14.14
C GLU A 60 41.12 -18.42 14.51
N ALA A 61 40.13 -18.15 13.65
CA ALA A 61 39.08 -17.20 13.97
C ALA A 61 37.73 -17.79 13.55
N GLN A 62 36.86 -17.99 14.53
CA GLN A 62 35.55 -18.58 14.32
C GLN A 62 34.47 -17.75 15.00
N VAL A 63 33.27 -17.78 14.41
CA VAL A 63 32.05 -17.24 15.00
C VAL A 63 31.07 -18.39 15.17
N GLY A 64 30.70 -18.67 16.43
CA GLY A 64 29.79 -19.78 16.76
C GLY A 64 30.32 -21.16 16.33
N GLY A 65 31.64 -21.37 16.35
CA GLY A 65 32.29 -22.61 15.93
C GLY A 65 32.38 -22.80 14.41
N LEU A 66 32.16 -21.73 13.63
CA LEU A 66 32.21 -21.75 12.17
C LEU A 66 33.21 -20.70 11.64
N PRO A 67 33.84 -20.95 10.46
CA PRO A 67 33.70 -22.16 9.65
C PRO A 67 34.45 -23.36 10.23
N VAL A 68 34.01 -24.58 9.87
CA VAL A 68 34.67 -25.86 10.23
C VAL A 68 35.71 -26.31 9.21
N ARG A 69 36.09 -25.43 8.28
CA ARG A 69 37.15 -25.65 7.27
C ARG A 69 37.99 -24.39 7.09
N GLN A 70 39.21 -24.57 6.58
CA GLN A 70 40.10 -23.46 6.24
C GLN A 70 39.51 -22.65 5.08
N ALA A 71 39.59 -21.32 5.14
CA ALA A 71 39.06 -20.44 4.09
C ALA A 71 39.81 -20.59 2.76
N TYR A 72 41.10 -20.90 2.83
CA TYR A 72 41.95 -21.18 1.68
C TYR A 72 42.55 -22.58 1.87
N GLY A 73 42.62 -23.36 0.79
CA GLY A 73 43.49 -24.53 0.78
C GLY A 73 44.95 -24.07 0.86
N ASN A 74 45.85 -24.89 1.40
CA ASN A 74 47.24 -24.52 1.62
C ASN A 74 48.05 -24.50 0.31
N PRO A 75 48.53 -23.31 -0.12
CA PRO A 75 49.85 -23.21 -0.70
C PRO A 75 50.69 -22.19 0.07
N SER A 76 51.99 -22.37 -0.07
CA SER A 76 53.07 -21.60 0.56
C SER A 76 53.10 -20.10 0.22
N ASP A 77 52.13 -19.54 -0.50
CA ASP A 77 52.09 -18.10 -0.85
C ASP A 77 50.64 -17.62 -1.01
N TYR A 78 50.28 -16.47 -0.38
CA TYR A 78 49.00 -15.79 -0.53
C TYR A 78 48.60 -15.58 -2.00
N ALA A 79 49.56 -15.21 -2.87
CA ALA A 79 49.30 -14.99 -4.29
C ALA A 79 48.90 -16.26 -5.05
N THR A 80 49.20 -17.43 -4.49
CA THR A 80 48.88 -18.75 -5.07
C THR A 80 47.75 -19.47 -4.33
N ALA A 81 47.28 -18.91 -3.21
CA ALA A 81 46.25 -19.48 -2.36
C ALA A 81 44.90 -19.60 -3.06
N VAL A 82 44.40 -20.84 -3.16
CA VAL A 82 43.08 -21.10 -3.74
C VAL A 82 42.03 -21.08 -2.64
N ARG A 83 41.09 -20.14 -2.76
CA ARG A 83 39.95 -20.02 -1.84
C ARG A 83 39.08 -21.27 -1.91
N ASN A 84 38.78 -21.85 -0.76
CA ASN A 84 37.85 -22.98 -0.67
C ASN A 84 36.42 -22.47 -0.93
N PRO A 85 35.73 -22.97 -1.97
CA PRO A 85 34.38 -22.51 -2.28
C PRO A 85 33.42 -22.71 -1.11
N GLY A 86 32.60 -21.69 -0.82
CA GLY A 86 31.52 -21.76 0.17
C GLY A 86 31.93 -21.62 1.64
N VAL A 87 33.22 -21.43 1.96
CA VAL A 87 33.65 -21.22 3.36
C VAL A 87 33.15 -19.87 3.87
N ALA A 88 32.36 -19.93 4.96
CA ALA A 88 31.74 -18.80 5.66
C ALA A 88 30.88 -17.85 4.79
N ALA A 89 30.42 -18.31 3.61
CA ALA A 89 29.59 -17.53 2.70
C ALA A 89 28.09 -17.50 3.07
N ASN A 90 27.67 -18.33 4.04
CA ASN A 90 26.26 -18.55 4.37
C ASN A 90 26.06 -19.11 5.79
N LEU A 91 26.40 -18.34 6.80
CA LEU A 91 26.27 -18.77 8.20
C LEU A 91 25.08 -18.10 8.91
N LEU A 92 23.88 -18.28 8.37
CA LEU A 92 22.65 -18.11 9.16
C LEU A 92 22.45 -19.34 10.07
N GLY A 93 23.32 -19.45 11.06
CA GLY A 93 23.37 -20.56 12.01
C GLY A 93 24.15 -20.22 13.28
N ALA A 94 25.15 -19.33 13.19
CA ALA A 94 25.70 -18.66 14.36
C ALA A 94 24.79 -17.45 14.68
N GLU A 95 23.68 -17.68 15.37
CA GLU A 95 22.89 -16.65 16.08
C GLU A 95 22.39 -15.41 15.30
N GLY A 96 22.10 -15.52 13.99
CA GLY A 96 21.31 -14.51 13.25
C GLY A 96 22.11 -13.46 12.46
N TRP A 97 23.42 -13.65 12.29
CA TRP A 97 24.25 -12.80 11.42
C TRP A 97 24.35 -13.34 9.99
N VAL A 98 24.54 -12.42 9.04
CA VAL A 98 24.98 -12.70 7.68
C VAL A 98 26.46 -12.40 7.61
N ILE A 99 27.26 -13.40 7.26
CA ILE A 99 28.71 -13.31 7.34
C ILE A 99 29.28 -13.05 5.95
N ASP A 100 29.92 -11.91 5.77
CA ASP A 100 30.78 -11.62 4.64
C ASP A 100 32.23 -11.87 5.04
N ASN A 101 32.75 -12.98 4.56
CA ASN A 101 34.11 -13.44 4.81
C ASN A 101 34.84 -13.64 3.48
N ARG A 102 34.66 -12.73 2.52
CA ARG A 102 35.28 -12.85 1.18
C ARG A 102 36.81 -12.92 1.26
N GLU A 103 37.44 -12.18 2.17
CA GLU A 103 38.90 -12.20 2.40
C GLU A 103 39.38 -13.43 3.19
N GLY A 104 38.46 -14.17 3.83
CA GLY A 104 38.79 -15.42 4.52
C GLY A 104 39.42 -15.25 5.90
N LEU A 105 39.14 -14.14 6.60
CA LEU A 105 39.50 -13.96 8.01
C LEU A 105 38.90 -15.08 8.86
N LEU A 106 37.62 -15.39 8.72
CA LEU A 106 37.04 -16.51 9.47
C LEU A 106 37.48 -17.84 8.84
N THR A 107 38.18 -18.65 9.61
CA THR A 107 38.84 -19.88 9.15
C THR A 107 39.07 -20.82 10.34
N THR A 108 39.08 -22.14 10.10
CA THR A 108 39.71 -23.06 11.07
C THR A 108 41.20 -22.86 11.10
N HIS A 109 41.83 -23.36 12.16
CA HIS A 109 43.25 -23.35 12.42
C HIS A 109 44.14 -23.47 11.17
N VAL A 110 44.91 -22.43 10.89
CA VAL A 110 45.90 -22.33 9.81
C VAL A 110 47.30 -22.42 10.41
N HIS A 111 48.23 -23.06 9.71
CA HIS A 111 49.66 -23.08 10.06
C HIS A 111 50.50 -22.75 8.83
N SER A 112 51.47 -21.83 8.97
CA SER A 112 52.41 -21.50 7.89
C SER A 112 53.78 -21.09 8.44
N ASN A 113 54.80 -21.17 7.60
CA ASN A 113 56.20 -20.90 7.97
C ASN A 113 57.02 -20.17 6.89
N ASP A 114 56.42 -19.76 5.78
CA ASP A 114 57.11 -19.08 4.67
C ASP A 114 56.77 -17.58 4.62
N ASN A 115 57.68 -16.71 4.20
CA ASN A 115 57.47 -15.26 4.26
C ASN A 115 56.32 -14.83 3.31
N GLY A 116 55.24 -14.31 3.88
CA GLY A 116 54.03 -13.96 3.11
C GLY A 116 53.10 -15.13 2.79
N SER A 117 53.37 -16.30 3.38
CA SER A 117 52.59 -17.52 3.20
C SER A 117 51.37 -17.58 4.13
N GLY A 118 50.31 -18.20 3.62
CA GLY A 118 49.00 -18.23 4.26
C GLY A 118 48.23 -16.93 4.04
N ASN A 119 47.00 -16.91 4.52
CA ASN A 119 46.06 -15.80 4.46
C ASN A 119 46.51 -14.58 5.30
N VAL A 120 47.76 -14.11 5.12
CA VAL A 120 48.59 -13.59 6.23
C VAL A 120 49.22 -12.23 5.92
N ALA A 121 49.45 -11.88 4.65
CA ALA A 121 50.25 -10.69 4.30
C ALA A 121 49.43 -9.43 3.97
N GLY A 122 48.22 -9.56 3.44
CA GLY A 122 47.31 -8.43 3.20
C GLY A 122 46.24 -8.46 4.27
N GLY A 123 46.17 -7.44 5.13
CA GLY A 123 45.22 -7.39 6.24
C GLY A 123 43.84 -7.91 5.84
N LEU A 124 43.30 -8.83 6.64
CA LEU A 124 42.05 -9.52 6.34
C LEU A 124 40.89 -8.85 7.04
N GLU A 125 39.71 -8.99 6.45
CA GLU A 125 38.45 -8.48 6.96
C GLU A 125 37.33 -9.53 6.86
N ALA A 126 36.49 -9.54 7.89
CA ALA A 126 35.17 -10.15 7.83
C ALA A 126 34.13 -9.21 8.44
N THR A 127 32.95 -9.14 7.85
CA THR A 127 31.83 -8.37 8.38
C THR A 127 30.65 -9.26 8.73
N LEU A 128 30.11 -9.07 9.93
CA LEU A 128 28.89 -9.71 10.41
C LEU A 128 27.75 -8.71 10.28
N TYR A 129 26.86 -8.91 9.32
CA TYR A 129 25.71 -8.04 9.08
C TYR A 129 24.46 -8.53 9.83
N VAL A 130 23.66 -7.58 10.33
CA VAL A 130 22.25 -7.79 10.69
C VAL A 130 21.41 -6.94 9.73
N PRO A 131 21.06 -7.46 8.54
CA PRO A 131 20.33 -6.66 7.57
C PRO A 131 18.91 -6.40 8.07
N LYS A 132 18.36 -5.26 7.69
CA LYS A 132 16.99 -4.85 7.91
C LYS A 132 16.47 -4.26 6.62
N VAL A 133 15.17 -4.41 6.41
CA VAL A 133 14.44 -3.81 5.30
C VAL A 133 13.35 -2.93 5.87
N GLU A 134 13.12 -1.76 5.28
CA GLU A 134 12.06 -0.84 5.66
C GLU A 134 11.53 -0.09 4.43
N PHE A 135 10.23 0.21 4.42
CA PHE A 135 9.67 1.19 3.49
C PHE A 135 9.95 2.59 4.00
N VAL A 136 10.47 3.46 3.14
CA VAL A 136 10.77 4.86 3.45
C VAL A 136 9.86 5.78 2.65
N THR A 137 9.52 6.92 3.22
CA THR A 137 8.69 7.93 2.53
C THR A 137 9.58 9.05 2.02
N GLY A 138 9.85 9.02 0.70
CA GLY A 138 10.49 10.08 -0.07
C GLY A 138 9.49 11.06 -0.68
N ALA A 139 10.00 12.05 -1.41
CA ALA A 139 9.16 13.09 -2.05
C ALA A 139 8.26 12.55 -3.17
N ALA A 140 8.63 11.42 -3.79
CA ALA A 140 7.84 10.77 -4.83
C ALA A 140 6.95 9.64 -4.31
N SER A 141 7.10 9.23 -3.04
CA SER A 141 6.36 8.08 -2.52
C SER A 141 4.86 8.35 -2.49
N CYS A 142 4.07 7.41 -3.02
CA CYS A 142 2.62 7.51 -3.06
C CYS A 142 2.01 6.17 -2.68
N TYR A 143 1.33 6.12 -1.53
CA TYR A 143 0.60 4.93 -1.07
C TYR A 143 -0.92 5.09 -1.19
N ASN A 144 -1.39 6.12 -1.91
CA ASN A 144 -2.80 6.30 -2.25
C ASN A 144 -2.93 6.76 -3.71
N PHE A 145 -3.18 5.81 -4.61
CA PHE A 145 -3.19 6.05 -6.05
C PHE A 145 -4.33 5.29 -6.72
N SER A 146 -4.76 5.77 -7.89
CA SER A 146 -5.81 5.15 -8.69
C SER A 146 -5.32 4.76 -10.08
N PRO A 147 -5.16 3.46 -10.39
CA PRO A 147 -4.93 2.99 -11.76
C PRO A 147 -6.01 3.46 -12.74
N SER A 148 -7.27 3.52 -12.29
CA SER A 148 -8.40 4.03 -13.08
C SER A 148 -8.24 5.48 -13.54
N LEU A 149 -7.38 6.28 -12.89
CA LEU A 149 -7.09 7.65 -13.28
C LEU A 149 -5.76 7.79 -14.03
N GLY A 150 -5.08 6.67 -14.33
CA GLY A 150 -3.74 6.67 -14.91
C GLY A 150 -2.67 7.16 -13.93
N GLU A 151 -2.93 7.09 -12.62
CA GLU A 151 -1.95 7.46 -11.60
C GLU A 151 -0.98 6.31 -11.35
N GLU A 152 0.25 6.67 -10.97
CA GLU A 152 1.30 5.73 -10.60
C GLU A 152 1.62 5.83 -9.11
N ALA A 153 2.02 4.70 -8.51
CA ALA A 153 2.55 4.66 -7.15
C ALA A 153 4.07 4.40 -7.19
N ALA A 154 4.80 5.18 -6.39
CA ALA A 154 6.20 4.90 -6.11
C ALA A 154 6.35 4.45 -4.66
N LEU A 155 7.11 3.38 -4.46
CA LEU A 155 7.39 2.78 -3.16
C LEU A 155 8.90 2.72 -2.97
N ASP A 156 9.41 3.52 -2.04
CA ASP A 156 10.84 3.50 -1.73
C ASP A 156 11.13 2.48 -0.62
N VAL A 157 12.13 1.64 -0.86
CA VAL A 157 12.60 0.64 0.10
C VAL A 157 14.07 0.88 0.41
N LYS A 158 14.40 0.77 1.68
CA LYS A 158 15.77 0.89 2.18
C LYS A 158 16.19 -0.39 2.87
N VAL A 159 17.42 -0.82 2.57
CA VAL A 159 18.09 -1.92 3.26
C VAL A 159 19.23 -1.34 4.12
N THR A 160 19.27 -1.72 5.39
CA THR A 160 20.30 -1.26 6.34
C THR A 160 20.97 -2.44 7.04
N PRO A 161 22.30 -2.50 7.13
CA PRO A 161 23.26 -1.57 6.52
C PRO A 161 23.24 -1.66 4.99
N THR A 162 23.88 -0.69 4.32
CA THR A 162 24.02 -0.72 2.86
C THR A 162 24.65 -2.05 2.43
N PRO A 163 24.03 -2.77 1.49
CA PRO A 163 24.60 -4.02 0.98
C PRO A 163 26.00 -3.80 0.36
N PRO A 164 26.89 -4.81 0.41
CA PRO A 164 28.10 -4.82 -0.41
C PRO A 164 27.77 -4.72 -1.92
N GLU A 165 28.76 -4.38 -2.74
CA GLU A 165 28.61 -4.24 -4.21
C GLU A 165 28.06 -5.52 -4.88
N ASP A 166 28.46 -6.70 -4.38
CA ASP A 166 27.97 -8.01 -4.85
C ASP A 166 26.72 -8.50 -4.09
N GLY A 167 26.13 -7.64 -3.25
CA GLY A 167 25.02 -7.98 -2.35
C GLY A 167 25.42 -8.76 -1.11
N PHE A 168 24.44 -9.12 -0.29
CA PHE A 168 24.65 -9.94 0.90
C PHE A 168 24.86 -11.41 0.51
N PRO A 169 25.96 -12.06 0.94
CA PRO A 169 26.22 -13.46 0.61
C PRO A 169 25.05 -14.39 0.98
N GLY A 170 24.58 -15.12 -0.05
CA GLY A 170 23.45 -16.07 -0.04
C GLY A 170 22.13 -15.58 0.54
N LEU A 171 21.92 -14.27 0.49
CA LEU A 171 20.62 -13.65 0.58
C LEU A 171 20.21 -13.04 -0.76
N HIS A 172 18.91 -12.87 -0.97
CA HIS A 172 18.37 -12.01 -2.01
C HIS A 172 17.24 -11.15 -1.46
N PHE A 173 16.96 -10.05 -2.15
CA PHE A 173 15.83 -9.19 -1.82
C PHE A 173 14.66 -9.48 -2.76
N LYS A 174 13.46 -9.48 -2.21
CA LYS A 174 12.22 -9.70 -2.94
C LYS A 174 11.21 -8.62 -2.58
N LEU A 175 10.61 -8.00 -3.58
CA LEU A 175 9.44 -7.13 -3.39
C LEU A 175 8.20 -7.88 -3.88
N GLU A 176 7.13 -7.86 -3.09
CA GLU A 176 5.86 -8.49 -3.42
C GLU A 176 4.71 -7.52 -3.19
N ILE A 177 3.68 -7.62 -4.02
CA ILE A 177 2.36 -7.06 -3.73
C ILE A 177 1.46 -8.22 -3.34
N VAL A 178 0.90 -8.16 -2.13
CA VAL A 178 0.00 -9.18 -1.60
C VAL A 178 -1.37 -8.61 -1.29
N ARG A 179 -2.35 -9.49 -1.38
CA ARG A 179 -3.73 -9.28 -0.96
C ARG A 179 -4.01 -10.10 0.28
N GLU A 180 -4.55 -9.46 1.31
CA GLU A 180 -5.02 -10.15 2.51
C GLU A 180 -6.29 -10.94 2.21
N THR A 181 -6.32 -12.20 2.61
CA THR A 181 -7.46 -13.11 2.47
C THR A 181 -7.89 -13.69 3.83
N ALA A 182 -9.00 -14.42 3.89
CA ALA A 182 -9.63 -14.91 5.12
C ALA A 182 -8.67 -15.80 5.91
N ASN A 183 -8.89 -15.87 7.23
CA ASN A 183 -8.07 -16.68 8.14
C ASN A 183 -6.58 -16.28 8.13
N ASN A 184 -6.28 -15.01 7.86
CA ASN A 184 -4.93 -14.46 7.84
C ASN A 184 -4.05 -15.07 6.74
N SER A 185 -4.65 -15.63 5.68
CA SER A 185 -3.90 -16.05 4.51
C SER A 185 -3.63 -14.87 3.58
N GLU A 186 -2.63 -14.99 2.74
CA GLU A 186 -2.26 -13.97 1.77
C GLU A 186 -2.25 -14.58 0.38
N GLN A 187 -2.76 -13.82 -0.58
CA GLN A 187 -2.62 -14.12 -1.99
C GLN A 187 -1.55 -13.22 -2.59
N HIS A 188 -0.60 -13.83 -3.29
CA HIS A 188 0.39 -13.10 -4.07
C HIS A 188 -0.26 -12.54 -5.34
N ILE A 189 -0.26 -11.21 -5.45
CA ILE A 189 -0.76 -10.48 -6.64
C ILE A 189 0.37 -10.26 -7.62
N ASP A 190 1.57 -9.92 -7.16
CA ASP A 190 2.73 -9.73 -8.04
C ASP A 190 4.02 -9.79 -7.22
N TRP A 191 5.15 -10.05 -7.87
CA TRP A 191 6.45 -10.01 -7.23
C TRP A 191 7.58 -9.78 -8.23
N VAL A 192 8.64 -9.14 -7.74
CA VAL A 192 9.90 -8.97 -8.48
C VAL A 192 11.04 -9.46 -7.59
N ASP A 193 11.84 -10.37 -8.14
CA ASP A 193 13.19 -10.58 -7.66
C ASP A 193 14.03 -9.42 -8.19
N VAL A 194 14.68 -8.68 -7.29
CA VAL A 194 15.49 -7.50 -7.66
C VAL A 194 16.83 -7.91 -8.33
N ASP A 195 17.02 -9.20 -8.58
CA ASP A 195 18.12 -9.75 -9.38
C ASP A 195 17.61 -10.95 -10.23
N ASP A 196 17.50 -10.73 -11.54
CA ASP A 196 17.04 -11.69 -12.56
C ASP A 196 18.19 -12.48 -13.23
N THR A 197 19.39 -12.46 -12.64
CA THR A 197 20.51 -13.25 -13.17
C THR A 197 20.30 -14.76 -12.94
N VAL A 198 20.68 -15.55 -13.95
CA VAL A 198 20.36 -16.99 -14.06
C VAL A 198 21.08 -17.86 -13.00
N ASP A 199 22.05 -17.31 -12.28
CA ASP A 199 22.87 -18.02 -11.29
C ASP A 199 22.29 -17.94 -9.87
N TYR A 200 21.34 -18.82 -9.58
CA TYR A 200 20.64 -18.95 -8.29
C TYR A 200 21.55 -19.14 -7.05
N TYR A 201 22.85 -19.42 -7.24
CA TYR A 201 23.79 -19.82 -6.19
C TYR A 201 24.88 -18.78 -5.84
N ALA A 202 24.95 -17.64 -6.55
CA ALA A 202 25.92 -16.58 -6.27
C ALA A 202 25.29 -15.39 -5.51
N ALA A 203 26.12 -14.56 -4.89
CA ALA A 203 25.68 -13.32 -4.25
C ALA A 203 25.02 -12.40 -5.29
N ARG A 204 23.85 -11.86 -4.95
CA ARG A 204 22.93 -11.20 -5.89
C ARG A 204 23.08 -9.67 -5.85
N LYS A 205 23.25 -9.02 -7.02
CA LYS A 205 23.33 -7.55 -7.13
C LYS A 205 21.97 -6.92 -6.88
N LEU A 206 21.91 -5.92 -6.01
CA LEU A 206 20.70 -5.16 -5.70
C LEU A 206 20.68 -3.87 -6.54
N ASP A 207 20.04 -3.88 -7.71
CA ASP A 207 19.90 -2.69 -8.58
C ASP A 207 18.46 -2.15 -8.55
N PHE A 208 18.15 -1.36 -7.52
CA PHE A 208 16.85 -0.70 -7.36
C PHE A 208 16.55 0.38 -8.43
N PRO A 209 17.52 1.19 -8.91
CA PRO A 209 17.24 2.22 -9.92
C PRO A 209 16.82 1.70 -11.31
N GLN A 210 17.28 0.52 -11.73
CA GLN A 210 16.99 -0.03 -13.07
C GLN A 210 15.78 -0.98 -13.11
N LYS A 211 15.33 -1.49 -11.96
CA LYS A 211 14.21 -2.44 -11.87
C LYS A 211 12.92 -1.73 -11.45
N GLN A 212 12.17 -1.27 -12.44
CA GLN A 212 10.81 -0.76 -12.27
C GLN A 212 9.81 -1.90 -12.49
N PHE A 213 8.70 -1.90 -11.76
CA PHE A 213 7.54 -2.73 -12.08
C PHE A 213 6.48 -1.85 -12.71
N THR A 214 5.93 -2.28 -13.85
CA THR A 214 4.69 -1.72 -14.38
C THR A 214 3.57 -2.65 -13.93
N TRP A 215 2.87 -2.29 -12.86
CA TRP A 215 1.69 -3.01 -12.39
C TRP A 215 0.47 -2.12 -12.59
N ASP A 216 -0.46 -2.57 -13.42
CA ASP A 216 -1.70 -1.86 -13.77
C ASP A 216 -2.84 -2.11 -12.75
N GLY A 217 -2.55 -2.82 -11.66
CA GLY A 217 -3.53 -3.24 -10.66
C GLY A 217 -4.11 -4.64 -10.90
N VAL A 218 -3.70 -5.33 -11.97
CA VAL A 218 -4.23 -6.64 -12.37
C VAL A 218 -3.14 -7.74 -12.21
N PRO A 219 -3.44 -8.90 -11.58
CA PRO A 219 -2.54 -10.05 -11.55
C PRO A 219 -2.36 -10.66 -12.95
N GLU A 220 -1.12 -10.92 -13.38
CA GLU A 220 -0.82 -11.56 -14.69
C GLU A 220 -1.09 -13.07 -14.69
N LEU A 221 -1.27 -13.66 -15.89
CA LEU A 221 -1.44 -15.11 -16.12
C LEU A 221 -0.16 -15.73 -16.72
N GLY A 222 0.44 -16.77 -16.09
CA GLY A 222 1.64 -17.44 -16.65
C GLY A 222 2.63 -18.07 -15.65
N PHE A 223 3.72 -18.64 -16.18
CA PHE A 223 4.81 -19.23 -15.38
C PHE A 223 5.72 -18.11 -14.86
N GLY A 224 5.82 -17.94 -13.55
CA GLY A 224 6.32 -16.72 -12.91
C GLY A 224 5.22 -15.69 -12.61
N ALA A 225 4.00 -15.93 -13.10
CA ALA A 225 2.90 -15.01 -12.89
C ALA A 225 2.17 -15.23 -11.56
N SER A 226 1.55 -14.14 -11.16
CA SER A 226 0.52 -13.95 -10.16
C SER A 226 -0.55 -15.04 -10.15
N ALA A 227 -1.19 -15.24 -8.99
CA ALA A 227 -2.35 -16.11 -8.94
C ALA A 227 -3.44 -15.58 -9.88
N SER A 228 -3.74 -16.37 -10.93
CA SER A 228 -4.65 -16.07 -12.03
C SER A 228 -6.04 -15.59 -11.64
N GLN A 229 -6.49 -15.95 -10.44
CA GLN A 229 -7.81 -15.66 -9.91
C GLN A 229 -7.73 -15.52 -8.40
N ALA A 230 -8.49 -14.58 -7.85
CA ALA A 230 -8.70 -14.46 -6.42
C ALA A 230 -9.40 -15.70 -5.87
N TYR A 231 -8.69 -16.53 -5.11
CA TYR A 231 -9.29 -17.63 -4.36
C TYR A 231 -9.32 -17.26 -2.88
N GLY A 232 -10.49 -16.78 -2.40
CA GLY A 232 -10.69 -16.49 -0.99
C GLY A 232 -11.47 -15.19 -0.73
N ARG A 233 -11.89 -15.02 0.52
CA ARG A 233 -12.53 -13.80 1.06
C ARG A 233 -11.45 -12.81 1.47
N ASP A 234 -11.58 -11.49 1.31
CA ASP A 234 -10.59 -10.56 1.91
C ASP A 234 -10.80 -10.43 3.41
N SER A 235 -9.70 -10.24 4.13
CA SER A 235 -9.69 -10.02 5.57
C SER A 235 -9.27 -8.58 5.88
N PHE A 236 -10.01 -7.92 6.78
CA PHE A 236 -9.62 -6.65 7.39
C PHE A 236 -9.19 -6.98 8.82
N GLN A 237 -7.90 -7.01 9.09
CA GLN A 237 -7.44 -7.16 10.48
C GLN A 237 -7.52 -5.81 11.21
N GLY A 238 -8.16 -5.79 12.39
CA GLY A 238 -8.13 -4.63 13.31
C GLY A 238 -9.39 -4.35 14.12
N GLU A 239 -10.59 -4.82 13.73
CA GLU A 239 -11.89 -4.55 14.39
C GLU A 239 -12.86 -5.74 14.15
N PRO A 240 -14.06 -5.85 14.79
CA PRO A 240 -14.71 -7.11 15.17
C PRO A 240 -14.83 -8.20 14.09
N ALA A 241 -14.61 -9.46 14.52
CA ALA A 241 -14.67 -10.69 13.71
C ALA A 241 -15.97 -10.92 12.93
N SER A 242 -17.01 -10.12 13.17
CA SER A 242 -18.31 -10.19 12.48
C SER A 242 -18.30 -9.65 11.05
N ALA A 243 -17.23 -8.99 10.59
CA ALA A 243 -17.15 -8.39 9.25
C ALA A 243 -16.26 -9.19 8.27
N THR A 244 -16.40 -10.53 8.25
CA THR A 244 -15.72 -11.36 7.25
C THR A 244 -16.38 -11.14 5.88
N ARG A 245 -15.70 -10.52 4.90
CA ARG A 245 -16.29 -10.22 3.58
C ARG A 245 -16.58 -11.50 2.80
N ILE A 246 -17.76 -11.59 2.17
CA ILE A 246 -18.09 -12.63 1.20
C ILE A 246 -17.84 -12.02 -0.18
N PHE A 247 -16.67 -12.26 -0.79
CA PHE A 247 -16.48 -11.94 -2.20
C PHE A 247 -16.99 -13.10 -3.06
N PRO A 248 -17.74 -12.84 -4.14
CA PRO A 248 -17.99 -13.82 -5.17
C PRO A 248 -16.72 -14.08 -6.00
N ALA A 249 -16.61 -15.29 -6.57
CA ALA A 249 -15.57 -15.62 -7.53
C ALA A 249 -15.68 -14.73 -8.78
N SER A 250 -14.57 -14.14 -9.22
CA SER A 250 -14.51 -13.24 -10.37
C SER A 250 -14.53 -14.00 -11.71
N ALA A 251 -15.53 -13.70 -12.55
CA ALA A 251 -15.54 -13.84 -14.01
C ALA A 251 -16.65 -12.93 -14.60
N LEU A 252 -16.57 -12.35 -15.81
CA LEU A 252 -15.58 -12.47 -16.87
C LEU A 252 -15.08 -11.08 -17.27
N GLY A 253 -13.76 -10.85 -17.17
CA GLY A 253 -13.13 -9.58 -17.52
C GLY A 253 -11.80 -9.38 -16.82
N GLN A 254 -11.81 -8.83 -15.61
CA GLN A 254 -10.62 -8.64 -14.77
C GLN A 254 -10.99 -8.51 -13.28
N PRO A 255 -10.05 -8.75 -12.34
CA PRO A 255 -10.28 -8.64 -10.91
C PRO A 255 -10.54 -7.19 -10.48
N VAL A 256 -11.51 -7.02 -9.58
CA VAL A 256 -11.71 -5.76 -8.85
C VAL A 256 -10.50 -5.53 -7.95
N PRO A 257 -9.81 -4.37 -8.04
CA PRO A 257 -8.75 -4.05 -7.09
C PRO A 257 -9.36 -4.01 -5.68
N PRO A 258 -8.78 -4.72 -4.69
CA PRO A 258 -9.20 -4.55 -3.32
C PRO A 258 -8.99 -3.07 -2.91
N PRO A 259 -9.74 -2.55 -1.92
CA PRO A 259 -9.62 -1.14 -1.51
C PRO A 259 -8.23 -0.78 -0.98
N PHE A 260 -7.41 -1.80 -0.71
CA PHE A 260 -5.98 -1.67 -0.50
C PHE A 260 -5.28 -2.99 -0.88
N VAL A 261 -3.99 -2.89 -1.14
CA VAL A 261 -3.04 -4.01 -1.17
C VAL A 261 -1.94 -3.77 -0.15
N THR A 262 -1.12 -4.79 0.11
CA THR A 262 0.06 -4.67 0.97
C THR A 262 1.30 -4.89 0.14
N ALA A 263 2.17 -3.88 0.06
CA ALA A 263 3.52 -4.04 -0.43
C ALA A 263 4.37 -4.69 0.66
N VAL A 264 5.12 -5.72 0.30
CA VAL A 264 5.96 -6.52 1.21
C VAL A 264 7.37 -6.56 0.65
N ALA A 265 8.31 -6.02 1.41
CA ALA A 265 9.73 -6.08 1.09
C ALA A 265 10.39 -7.13 1.97
N LYS A 266 11.06 -8.11 1.37
CA LYS A 266 11.61 -9.28 2.04
C LYS A 266 13.10 -9.41 1.76
N ILE A 267 13.82 -9.87 2.77
CA ILE A 267 15.17 -10.41 2.63
C ILE A 267 15.06 -11.92 2.81
N MET A 268 15.39 -12.65 1.76
CA MET A 268 15.19 -14.08 1.62
C MET A 268 16.52 -14.82 1.67
N ARG A 269 16.56 -15.96 2.36
CA ARG A 269 17.71 -16.86 2.35
C ARG A 269 17.69 -17.73 1.10
N ASN A 270 18.80 -17.76 0.36
CA ASN A 270 18.93 -18.60 -0.83
C ASN A 270 18.75 -20.08 -0.48
N SER A 271 19.37 -20.52 0.62
CA SER A 271 19.16 -21.87 1.16
C SER A 271 17.78 -22.00 1.79
N GLY A 272 16.94 -22.86 1.21
CA GLY A 272 15.61 -23.18 1.73
C GLY A 272 14.55 -22.10 1.51
N GLN A 273 14.86 -20.97 0.85
CA GLN A 273 13.89 -19.94 0.45
C GLN A 273 13.06 -19.40 1.63
N THR A 274 13.72 -19.14 2.75
CA THR A 274 13.06 -18.68 3.99
C THR A 274 13.16 -17.16 4.13
N VAL A 275 12.10 -16.53 4.62
CA VAL A 275 12.08 -15.10 4.96
C VAL A 275 12.96 -14.87 6.19
N VAL A 276 13.94 -13.98 6.07
CA VAL A 276 14.84 -13.59 7.18
C VAL A 276 14.38 -12.27 7.79
N TYR A 277 14.04 -11.30 6.96
CA TYR A 277 13.48 -10.01 7.36
C TYR A 277 12.35 -9.62 6.43
N GLU A 278 11.36 -8.89 6.97
CA GLU A 278 10.18 -8.45 6.24
C GLU A 278 9.77 -7.06 6.72
N ALA A 279 9.43 -6.20 5.77
CA ALA A 279 8.73 -4.94 6.00
C ALA A 279 7.44 -4.94 5.18
N ARG A 280 6.43 -4.27 5.70
CA ARG A 280 5.10 -4.19 5.11
C ARG A 280 4.63 -2.75 5.04
N LYS A 281 3.96 -2.39 3.95
CA LYS A 281 3.33 -1.08 3.79
C LYS A 281 2.02 -1.24 3.04
N ARG A 282 0.95 -0.70 3.61
CA ARG A 282 -0.38 -0.70 2.98
C ARG A 282 -0.42 0.36 1.89
N VAL A 283 -1.00 0.00 0.75
CA VAL A 283 -1.21 0.87 -0.40
C VAL A 283 -2.71 0.91 -0.67
N CYS A 284 -3.34 2.07 -0.47
CA CYS A 284 -4.78 2.24 -0.60
C CYS A 284 -5.15 2.61 -2.04
N ILE A 285 -6.24 2.03 -2.54
CA ILE A 285 -6.76 2.27 -3.89
C ILE A 285 -8.14 2.92 -3.74
N PRO A 286 -8.34 4.17 -4.19
CA PRO A 286 -9.60 4.86 -4.03
C PRO A 286 -10.66 4.29 -4.98
N GLN A 287 -11.90 4.28 -4.53
CA GLN A 287 -13.03 4.01 -5.42
C GLN A 287 -13.34 5.25 -6.26
N ILE A 288 -13.36 5.10 -7.57
CA ILE A 288 -13.67 6.19 -8.51
C ILE A 288 -15.16 6.23 -8.80
N VAL A 289 -15.72 7.44 -8.77
CA VAL A 289 -17.09 7.75 -9.20
C VAL A 289 -17.07 8.86 -10.24
N LYS A 290 -17.53 8.57 -11.46
CA LYS A 290 -17.60 9.51 -12.57
C LYS A 290 -19.00 10.09 -12.72
N PHE A 291 -19.10 11.42 -12.83
CA PHE A 291 -20.36 12.09 -13.13
C PHE A 291 -20.65 12.10 -14.63
N LEU A 292 -21.91 11.93 -15.00
CA LEU A 292 -22.44 12.02 -16.36
C LEU A 292 -23.72 12.86 -16.36
N TYR A 293 -24.02 13.49 -17.50
CA TYR A 293 -25.14 14.41 -17.64
C TYR A 293 -25.91 14.08 -18.92
N ASP A 294 -27.20 13.76 -18.76
CA ASP A 294 -28.12 13.54 -19.87
C ASP A 294 -28.54 14.86 -20.52
N ALA A 295 -28.67 14.87 -21.85
CA ALA A 295 -28.94 16.09 -22.61
C ALA A 295 -30.30 16.73 -22.26
N ASP A 296 -31.32 15.91 -22.01
CA ASP A 296 -32.65 16.41 -21.65
C ASP A 296 -32.64 16.99 -20.24
N ALA A 297 -31.90 16.36 -19.31
CA ALA A 297 -31.67 16.91 -17.98
C ALA A 297 -30.99 18.29 -18.03
N VAL A 298 -29.98 18.45 -18.89
CA VAL A 298 -29.30 19.73 -19.09
C VAL A 298 -30.25 20.78 -19.66
N SER A 299 -31.04 20.42 -20.67
CA SER A 299 -32.05 21.32 -21.26
C SER A 299 -33.08 21.79 -20.22
N LEU A 300 -33.55 20.88 -19.36
CA LEU A 300 -34.50 21.19 -18.30
C LEU A 300 -33.90 22.15 -17.27
N ILE A 301 -32.66 21.90 -16.84
CA ILE A 301 -31.95 22.78 -15.89
C ILE A 301 -31.83 24.19 -16.47
N LYS A 302 -31.42 24.31 -17.73
CA LYS A 302 -31.26 25.60 -18.42
C LYS A 302 -32.58 26.35 -18.60
N ALA A 303 -33.68 25.64 -18.86
CA ALA A 303 -35.00 26.24 -19.05
C ALA A 303 -35.57 26.86 -17.76
N GLY A 304 -35.21 26.33 -16.58
CA GLY A 304 -35.83 26.73 -15.32
C GLY A 304 -37.29 26.26 -15.21
N ALA A 305 -38.04 26.84 -14.28
CA ALA A 305 -39.46 26.54 -14.11
C ALA A 305 -40.25 27.81 -13.76
N TYR A 306 -41.47 27.90 -14.29
CA TYR A 306 -42.39 29.01 -14.08
C TYR A 306 -43.73 28.48 -13.59
N GLY A 307 -44.43 29.26 -12.79
CA GLY A 307 -45.79 28.94 -12.37
C GLY A 307 -46.52 30.17 -11.85
N THR A 308 -47.64 29.93 -11.18
CA THR A 308 -48.49 31.01 -10.65
C THR A 308 -48.81 30.83 -9.16
N PRO A 309 -47.80 30.86 -8.25
CA PRO A 309 -48.04 30.95 -6.81
C PRO A 309 -49.03 32.08 -6.48
N ASP A 310 -50.06 31.80 -5.67
CA ASP A 310 -51.14 32.76 -5.35
C ASP A 310 -51.78 33.45 -6.59
N GLY A 311 -51.76 32.79 -7.75
CA GLY A 311 -52.26 33.34 -9.01
C GLY A 311 -51.34 34.34 -9.71
N VAL A 312 -50.11 34.55 -9.20
CA VAL A 312 -49.14 35.53 -9.73
C VAL A 312 -48.06 34.83 -10.55
N PRO A 313 -47.90 35.14 -11.86
CA PRO A 313 -46.81 34.59 -12.68
C PRO A 313 -45.44 34.86 -12.04
N THR A 314 -44.75 33.79 -11.67
CA THR A 314 -43.51 33.83 -10.90
C THR A 314 -42.51 32.81 -11.46
N THR A 315 -41.25 33.20 -11.57
CA THR A 315 -40.16 32.26 -11.79
C THR A 315 -39.96 31.43 -10.53
N ILE A 316 -40.21 30.12 -10.63
CA ILE A 316 -40.10 29.18 -9.50
C ILE A 316 -38.67 28.68 -9.39
N ILE A 317 -38.08 28.26 -10.50
CA ILE A 317 -36.67 27.85 -10.60
C ILE A 317 -36.02 28.73 -11.67
N GLN A 318 -34.94 29.40 -11.30
CA GLN A 318 -34.25 30.33 -12.18
C GLN A 318 -33.64 29.58 -13.39
N PRO A 319 -33.85 30.06 -14.63
CA PRO A 319 -33.16 29.50 -15.79
C PRO A 319 -31.64 29.72 -15.68
N VAL A 320 -30.88 28.84 -16.32
CA VAL A 320 -29.42 28.82 -16.26
C VAL A 320 -28.85 29.06 -17.65
N SER A 321 -27.95 30.04 -17.80
CA SER A 321 -27.23 30.23 -19.06
C SER A 321 -26.21 29.12 -19.32
N ASP A 322 -25.70 29.01 -20.55
CA ASP A 322 -24.66 28.01 -20.88
C ASP A 322 -23.41 28.14 -20.01
N ALA A 323 -22.98 29.38 -19.73
CA ALA A 323 -21.81 29.64 -18.89
C ALA A 323 -22.04 29.26 -17.42
N GLU A 324 -23.23 29.58 -16.88
CA GLU A 324 -23.60 29.19 -15.51
C GLU A 324 -23.77 27.67 -15.38
N TRP A 325 -24.31 27.01 -16.42
CA TRP A 325 -24.39 25.55 -16.47
C TRP A 325 -23.00 24.93 -16.46
N GLU A 326 -22.07 25.43 -17.26
CA GLU A 326 -20.70 24.90 -17.29
C GLU A 326 -19.99 25.06 -15.93
N ALA A 327 -20.17 26.20 -15.26
CA ALA A 327 -19.69 26.42 -13.90
C ALA A 327 -20.35 25.48 -12.88
N MET A 328 -21.65 25.22 -13.04
CA MET A 328 -22.40 24.28 -12.19
C MET A 328 -21.91 22.84 -12.38
N ARG A 329 -21.89 22.37 -13.64
CA ARG A 329 -21.52 21.02 -14.06
C ARG A 329 -20.12 20.62 -13.59
N THR A 330 -19.15 21.52 -13.71
CA THR A 330 -17.77 21.27 -13.27
C THR A 330 -17.60 21.29 -11.74
N SER A 331 -18.50 21.95 -11.01
CA SER A 331 -18.40 22.10 -9.55
C SER A 331 -19.25 21.10 -8.74
N ILE A 332 -20.12 20.31 -9.38
CA ILE A 332 -20.90 19.25 -8.71
C ILE A 332 -19.99 18.15 -8.13
N PRO A 333 -19.05 17.53 -8.88
CA PRO A 333 -18.20 16.48 -8.32
C PRO A 333 -17.37 16.94 -7.12
N ALA A 334 -16.81 18.16 -7.18
CA ALA A 334 -16.06 18.76 -6.07
C ALA A 334 -16.96 19.06 -4.85
N GLY A 335 -18.21 19.44 -5.08
CA GLY A 335 -19.20 19.61 -4.02
C GLY A 335 -19.54 18.30 -3.31
N VAL A 336 -19.70 17.22 -4.07
CA VAL A 336 -19.90 15.86 -3.54
C VAL A 336 -18.67 15.39 -2.77
N GLN A 337 -17.47 15.61 -3.31
CA GLN A 337 -16.22 15.32 -2.61
C GLN A 337 -16.12 16.06 -1.28
N THR A 338 -16.50 17.35 -1.23
CA THR A 338 -16.46 18.15 0.00
C THR A 338 -17.33 17.56 1.09
N VAL A 339 -18.52 17.08 0.73
CA VAL A 339 -19.43 16.39 1.65
C VAL A 339 -18.80 15.10 2.18
N ILE A 340 -18.30 14.26 1.27
CA ILE A 340 -17.75 12.94 1.60
C ILE A 340 -16.41 13.02 2.33
N ASN A 341 -15.62 14.09 2.18
CA ASN A 341 -14.35 14.23 2.89
C ASN A 341 -14.49 14.15 4.43
N SER A 342 -15.66 14.50 4.97
CA SER A 342 -15.97 14.33 6.39
C SER A 342 -15.98 12.86 6.86
N THR A 343 -16.17 11.92 5.94
CA THR A 343 -16.18 10.48 6.24
C THR A 343 -14.80 9.86 6.24
N LYS A 344 -13.78 10.57 5.74
CA LYS A 344 -12.41 10.04 5.50
C LYS A 344 -12.33 8.82 4.58
N ALA A 345 -13.43 8.41 3.97
CA ALA A 345 -13.44 7.30 3.02
C ALA A 345 -12.61 7.64 1.77
N ASN A 346 -11.92 6.63 1.23
CA ASN A 346 -11.07 6.77 0.05
C ASN A 346 -11.91 6.67 -1.23
N ILE A 347 -12.70 7.71 -1.49
CA ILE A 347 -13.54 7.87 -2.68
C ILE A 347 -13.09 9.12 -3.42
N ARG A 348 -12.99 9.04 -4.75
CA ARG A 348 -12.70 10.19 -5.61
C ARG A 348 -13.81 10.40 -6.64
N TYR A 349 -14.39 11.60 -6.61
CA TYR A 349 -15.41 12.03 -7.56
C TYR A 349 -14.79 12.83 -8.68
N VAL A 350 -15.07 12.45 -9.93
CA VAL A 350 -14.50 13.07 -11.12
C VAL A 350 -15.59 13.50 -12.10
N SER A 351 -15.28 14.49 -12.94
CA SER A 351 -16.21 14.97 -13.97
C SER A 351 -16.31 14.01 -15.15
N ASP A 352 -17.34 14.21 -15.96
CA ASP A 352 -17.53 13.56 -17.26
C ASP A 352 -16.31 13.74 -18.22
N SER A 353 -15.62 14.87 -18.12
CA SER A 353 -14.43 15.21 -18.92
C SER A 353 -13.16 14.49 -18.48
N SER A 354 -13.14 13.88 -17.30
CA SER A 354 -11.99 13.09 -16.85
C SER A 354 -11.92 11.78 -17.61
N THR A 355 -10.74 11.45 -18.14
CA THR A 355 -10.45 10.11 -18.66
C THR A 355 -10.36 9.15 -17.48
N VAL A 356 -11.20 8.12 -17.48
CA VAL A 356 -11.24 7.10 -16.42
C VAL A 356 -11.27 5.73 -17.07
N LEU A 357 -10.37 4.85 -16.66
CA LEU A 357 -10.32 3.46 -17.09
C LEU A 357 -11.18 2.60 -16.15
N PRO A 358 -11.98 1.66 -16.70
CA PRO A 358 -12.71 0.69 -15.89
C PRO A 358 -11.79 -0.14 -14.97
N PRO A 359 -12.28 -0.62 -13.81
CA PRO A 359 -13.64 -0.44 -13.30
C PRO A 359 -13.82 0.91 -12.58
N TYR A 360 -15.02 1.49 -12.68
CA TYR A 360 -15.44 2.67 -11.91
C TYR A 360 -16.98 2.71 -11.81
N LYS A 361 -17.46 3.52 -10.88
CA LYS A 361 -18.90 3.75 -10.65
C LYS A 361 -19.36 5.04 -11.33
N THR A 362 -20.64 5.16 -11.62
CA THR A 362 -21.21 6.33 -12.28
C THR A 362 -22.33 6.97 -11.46
N VAL A 363 -22.41 8.30 -11.53
CA VAL A 363 -23.60 9.07 -11.15
C VAL A 363 -24.09 9.80 -12.39
N GLN A 364 -25.32 9.53 -12.82
CA GLN A 364 -25.94 10.21 -13.95
C GLN A 364 -26.99 11.22 -13.47
N ILE A 365 -26.93 12.46 -13.94
CA ILE A 365 -28.04 13.40 -13.79
C ILE A 365 -28.95 13.27 -15.01
N VAL A 366 -30.20 12.87 -14.79
CA VAL A 366 -31.12 12.43 -15.84
C VAL A 366 -32.51 13.07 -15.75
N SER A 367 -33.19 13.20 -16.88
CA SER A 367 -34.58 13.70 -16.96
C SER A 367 -35.63 12.58 -17.02
N GLN A 368 -35.27 11.34 -16.66
CA GLN A 368 -36.18 10.21 -16.70
C GLN A 368 -37.32 10.35 -15.68
N THR A 369 -38.52 9.90 -16.05
CA THR A 369 -39.68 9.84 -15.16
C THR A 369 -39.40 8.87 -13.99
N SER A 370 -39.57 9.36 -12.76
CA SER A 370 -39.38 8.57 -11.54
C SER A 370 -40.31 9.07 -10.44
N GLY A 371 -40.56 8.26 -9.41
CA GLY A 371 -41.28 8.67 -8.20
C GLY A 371 -40.35 9.27 -7.13
N VAL A 372 -39.04 9.18 -7.31
CA VAL A 372 -38.01 9.52 -6.32
C VAL A 372 -36.96 10.45 -6.92
N PHE A 373 -36.29 11.25 -6.08
CA PHE A 373 -35.25 12.18 -6.55
C PHE A 373 -33.98 11.48 -7.04
N GLY A 374 -33.71 10.28 -6.58
CA GLY A 374 -32.58 9.47 -7.01
C GLY A 374 -32.86 7.99 -6.87
N VAL A 375 -32.11 7.19 -7.61
CA VAL A 375 -32.14 5.74 -7.50
C VAL A 375 -30.76 5.16 -7.76
N THR A 376 -30.46 4.06 -7.08
CA THR A 376 -29.28 3.24 -7.32
C THR A 376 -29.73 1.84 -7.67
N TYR A 377 -29.28 1.30 -8.80
CA TYR A 377 -29.66 -0.05 -9.22
C TYR A 377 -28.66 -1.12 -8.77
N ASP A 378 -27.40 -0.73 -8.53
CA ASP A 378 -26.35 -1.65 -8.06
C ASP A 378 -26.00 -1.35 -6.60
N PHE A 379 -26.59 -2.12 -5.70
CA PHE A 379 -26.29 -2.08 -4.27
C PHE A 379 -25.05 -2.93 -4.00
N SER A 380 -23.90 -2.28 -3.97
CA SER A 380 -22.62 -2.95 -3.72
C SER A 380 -22.32 -3.00 -2.22
N PHE A 381 -22.91 -3.99 -1.53
CA PHE A 381 -22.60 -4.24 -0.12
C PHE A 381 -21.09 -4.43 0.08
N MET A 382 -20.51 -3.67 1.02
CA MET A 382 -19.06 -3.62 1.26
C MET A 382 -18.21 -3.35 0.00
N ASN A 383 -18.75 -2.61 -0.98
CA ASN A 383 -18.08 -2.36 -2.25
C ASN A 383 -17.68 -3.65 -3.01
N ALA A 384 -18.49 -4.71 -2.96
CA ALA A 384 -18.24 -6.00 -3.62
C ALA A 384 -18.21 -5.90 -5.18
N SER A 385 -19.01 -5.01 -5.76
CA SER A 385 -18.96 -4.56 -7.15
C SER A 385 -18.22 -3.22 -7.25
N ALA A 386 -17.18 -3.16 -8.09
CA ALA A 386 -16.48 -1.91 -8.44
C ALA A 386 -17.14 -1.13 -9.57
N ASN A 387 -18.13 -1.73 -10.23
CA ASN A 387 -19.08 -1.05 -11.08
C ASN A 387 -20.28 -0.64 -10.24
N GLY A 388 -21.16 0.15 -10.82
CA GLY A 388 -22.40 0.54 -10.19
C GLY A 388 -22.83 1.89 -10.68
N GLU A 389 -24.13 2.09 -10.66
CA GLU A 389 -24.74 3.25 -11.25
C GLU A 389 -25.83 3.81 -10.35
N ALA A 390 -25.73 5.11 -10.16
CA ALA A 390 -26.68 5.94 -9.43
C ALA A 390 -27.24 7.02 -10.35
N PHE A 391 -28.48 7.40 -10.13
CA PHE A 391 -29.20 8.40 -10.93
C PHE A 391 -29.72 9.52 -10.03
N VAL A 392 -29.62 10.75 -10.52
CA VAL A 392 -30.28 11.93 -9.97
C VAL A 392 -31.36 12.34 -10.96
N HIS A 393 -32.63 12.15 -10.60
CA HIS A 393 -33.77 12.45 -11.45
C HIS A 393 -34.19 13.91 -11.32
N ILE A 394 -33.58 14.78 -12.15
CA ILE A 394 -33.83 16.22 -12.07
C ILE A 394 -35.28 16.57 -12.44
N ASN A 395 -35.91 15.79 -13.34
CA ASN A 395 -37.30 16.01 -13.72
C ASN A 395 -38.27 15.89 -12.54
N VAL A 396 -38.03 14.96 -11.63
CA VAL A 396 -38.86 14.78 -10.42
C VAL A 396 -38.82 16.01 -9.53
N PHE A 397 -37.65 16.65 -9.41
CA PHE A 397 -37.54 17.92 -8.72
C PHE A 397 -38.33 19.04 -9.41
N TYR A 398 -38.17 19.17 -10.73
CA TYR A 398 -38.84 20.21 -11.52
C TYR A 398 -40.37 20.03 -11.60
N ASP A 399 -40.87 18.79 -11.53
CA ASP A 399 -42.30 18.49 -11.51
C ASP A 399 -42.91 18.70 -10.11
N ASN A 400 -42.22 18.25 -9.05
CA ASN A 400 -42.79 18.24 -7.71
C ASN A 400 -42.64 19.57 -6.95
N PHE A 401 -41.55 20.32 -7.16
CA PHE A 401 -41.31 21.55 -6.42
C PHE A 401 -42.34 22.65 -6.70
N PRO A 402 -42.74 22.93 -7.97
CA PRO A 402 -43.77 23.94 -8.27
C PRO A 402 -45.13 23.70 -7.61
N VAL A 403 -45.48 22.43 -7.38
CA VAL A 403 -46.75 22.02 -6.75
C VAL A 403 -46.62 21.76 -5.25
N TYR A 404 -45.44 22.00 -4.67
CA TYR A 404 -45.22 21.87 -3.24
C TYR A 404 -46.08 22.89 -2.47
N SER A 405 -46.73 22.44 -1.39
CA SER A 405 -47.73 23.26 -0.67
C SER A 405 -47.25 24.67 -0.31
N ASN A 406 -46.03 24.81 0.22
CA ASN A 406 -45.46 26.11 0.59
C ASN A 406 -45.20 27.03 -0.62
N VAL A 407 -44.90 26.44 -1.79
CA VAL A 407 -44.68 27.17 -3.05
C VAL A 407 -46.02 27.65 -3.60
N VAL A 408 -47.03 26.77 -3.63
CA VAL A 408 -48.39 27.10 -4.11
C VAL A 408 -49.02 28.20 -3.26
N SER A 409 -48.84 28.14 -1.94
CA SER A 409 -49.36 29.13 -0.98
C SER A 409 -48.52 30.40 -0.87
N GLY A 410 -47.50 30.59 -1.72
CA GLY A 410 -46.63 31.78 -1.74
C GLY A 410 -45.74 31.97 -0.51
N THR A 411 -45.67 30.99 0.39
CA THR A 411 -44.90 31.09 1.64
C THR A 411 -43.43 30.70 1.49
N PHE A 412 -43.09 29.99 0.41
CA PHE A 412 -41.71 29.64 0.09
C PHE A 412 -41.00 30.80 -0.61
N ALA A 413 -39.77 31.13 -0.22
CA ALA A 413 -39.00 32.18 -0.89
C ALA A 413 -38.65 31.78 -2.34
N LEU A 414 -38.99 32.59 -3.33
CA LEU A 414 -38.70 32.31 -4.75
C LEU A 414 -37.86 33.44 -5.37
N PRO A 415 -37.11 33.17 -6.46
CA PRO A 415 -36.91 31.87 -7.13
C PRO A 415 -35.94 30.95 -6.38
N VAL A 416 -35.91 29.68 -6.76
CA VAL A 416 -34.78 28.78 -6.50
C VAL A 416 -33.64 29.14 -7.44
N THR A 417 -32.45 29.40 -6.88
CA THR A 417 -31.26 29.85 -7.60
C THR A 417 -30.49 28.69 -8.24
N PRO A 418 -29.62 28.95 -9.24
CA PRO A 418 -28.79 27.91 -9.84
C PRO A 418 -27.90 27.18 -8.82
N ASN A 419 -27.38 27.89 -7.81
CA ASN A 419 -26.58 27.26 -6.76
C ASN A 419 -27.40 26.30 -5.88
N GLU A 420 -28.71 26.54 -5.73
CA GLU A 420 -29.59 25.67 -4.97
C GLU A 420 -29.96 24.40 -5.75
N VAL A 421 -30.14 24.53 -7.07
CA VAL A 421 -30.25 23.36 -7.97
C VAL A 421 -28.96 22.53 -7.92
N ARG A 422 -27.80 23.17 -7.97
CA ARG A 422 -26.49 22.52 -7.79
C ARG A 422 -26.40 21.76 -6.46
N LEU A 423 -26.81 22.38 -5.36
CA LEU A 423 -26.84 21.78 -4.03
C LEU A 423 -27.78 20.57 -3.96
N HIS A 424 -28.94 20.64 -4.62
CA HIS A 424 -29.84 19.51 -4.75
C HIS A 424 -29.14 18.33 -5.45
N CYS A 425 -28.53 18.56 -6.62
CA CYS A 425 -27.79 17.53 -7.35
C CYS A 425 -26.68 16.90 -6.50
N ILE A 426 -25.89 17.72 -5.79
CA ILE A 426 -24.82 17.26 -4.89
C ILE A 426 -25.38 16.32 -3.82
N ARG A 427 -26.43 16.75 -3.10
CA ARG A 427 -26.93 15.99 -1.95
C ARG A 427 -27.62 14.71 -2.36
N THR A 428 -28.39 14.74 -3.44
CA THR A 428 -28.99 13.54 -4.01
C THR A 428 -27.90 12.57 -4.47
N ALA A 429 -26.87 13.06 -5.18
CA ALA A 429 -25.74 12.21 -5.59
C ALA A 429 -25.00 11.58 -4.41
N VAL A 430 -24.74 12.32 -3.32
CA VAL A 430 -24.12 11.75 -2.11
C VAL A 430 -25.01 10.66 -1.50
N HIS A 431 -26.32 10.90 -1.42
CA HIS A 431 -27.29 9.92 -0.91
C HIS A 431 -27.24 8.63 -1.74
N GLU A 432 -27.34 8.74 -3.06
CA GLU A 432 -27.29 7.57 -3.96
C GLU A 432 -25.93 6.87 -3.94
N CYS A 433 -24.84 7.62 -3.84
CA CYS A 433 -23.52 7.00 -3.64
C CYS A 433 -23.46 6.19 -2.34
N GLY A 434 -24.15 6.62 -1.29
CA GLY A 434 -24.28 5.84 -0.07
C GLY A 434 -24.89 4.46 -0.31
N HIS A 435 -26.00 4.39 -1.07
CA HIS A 435 -26.61 3.12 -1.51
C HIS A 435 -25.63 2.29 -2.33
N MET A 436 -24.94 2.93 -3.28
CA MET A 436 -23.98 2.30 -4.17
C MET A 436 -22.75 1.72 -3.45
N PHE A 437 -22.43 2.20 -2.24
CA PHE A 437 -21.37 1.67 -1.37
C PHE A 437 -21.89 0.74 -0.27
N GLY A 438 -23.16 0.34 -0.35
CA GLY A 438 -23.72 -0.66 0.54
C GLY A 438 -24.08 -0.14 1.92
N LEU A 439 -24.31 1.17 2.07
CA LEU A 439 -24.96 1.70 3.27
C LEU A 439 -26.43 1.28 3.38
N VAL A 440 -26.99 0.68 2.33
CA VAL A 440 -28.29 0.01 2.35
C VAL A 440 -28.10 -1.30 1.62
N ALA A 441 -28.33 -2.42 2.31
CA ALA A 441 -28.34 -3.72 1.66
C ALA A 441 -29.39 -4.63 2.29
N ASN A 442 -30.19 -5.19 1.39
CA ASN A 442 -31.15 -6.27 1.58
C ASN A 442 -30.42 -7.51 2.13
N ASN A 443 -30.46 -7.73 3.45
CA ASN A 443 -30.04 -8.94 4.22
C ASN A 443 -29.76 -8.60 5.72
N ASP A 444 -30.48 -7.67 6.35
CA ASP A 444 -30.36 -7.32 7.78
C ASP A 444 -28.99 -6.75 8.23
N VAL A 445 -28.05 -6.47 7.33
CA VAL A 445 -26.76 -5.87 7.73
C VAL A 445 -26.95 -4.37 7.96
N LEU A 446 -26.57 -3.89 9.15
CA LEU A 446 -26.94 -2.57 9.68
C LEU A 446 -28.47 -2.38 9.85
N GLY A 447 -29.23 -3.49 9.75
CA GLY A 447 -30.66 -3.61 9.98
C GLY A 447 -31.58 -3.20 8.83
N GLY A 448 -31.08 -2.65 7.71
CA GLY A 448 -31.93 -2.12 6.63
C GLY A 448 -32.77 -3.19 5.94
N ASP A 449 -33.93 -2.79 5.40
CA ASP A 449 -34.75 -3.66 4.56
C ASP A 449 -34.92 -3.08 3.13
N LEU A 450 -35.71 -3.78 2.29
CA LEU A 450 -35.98 -3.41 0.90
C LEU A 450 -36.66 -2.04 0.71
N LEU A 451 -37.24 -1.48 1.76
CA LEU A 451 -38.08 -0.28 1.74
C LEU A 451 -37.59 0.81 2.70
N ASP A 452 -36.79 0.47 3.70
CA ASP A 452 -36.33 1.36 4.76
C ASP A 452 -34.80 1.46 4.85
N HIS A 453 -34.27 2.70 4.85
CA HIS A 453 -32.88 2.99 5.20
C HIS A 453 -32.60 2.50 6.65
N ASN A 454 -31.71 1.51 6.82
CA ASN A 454 -31.20 0.96 8.09
C ASN A 454 -31.84 1.48 9.42
N PRO A 455 -32.52 0.63 10.22
CA PRO A 455 -32.99 0.90 11.56
C PRO A 455 -31.80 0.85 12.55
N VAL A 456 -31.34 2.04 12.90
CA VAL A 456 -31.27 2.52 14.29
C VAL A 456 -31.05 1.48 15.42
N PRO A 457 -29.96 1.59 16.21
CA PRO A 457 -29.95 1.05 17.57
C PRO A 457 -30.22 2.09 18.68
N ASN A 458 -30.60 3.35 18.33
CA ASN A 458 -31.51 4.27 19.08
C ASN A 458 -31.43 5.80 18.73
N GLY A 459 -31.14 6.20 17.48
CA GLY A 459 -31.39 7.57 16.98
C GLY A 459 -31.64 7.71 15.46
N ARG A 460 -32.83 7.30 14.99
CA ARG A 460 -33.58 7.65 13.75
C ARG A 460 -32.82 7.78 12.41
N ARG A 461 -32.78 6.74 11.56
CA ARG A 461 -32.30 6.66 10.15
C ARG A 461 -30.79 6.87 9.96
N LEU A 462 -30.08 5.98 9.27
CA LEU A 462 -28.62 6.08 9.08
C LEU A 462 -28.25 7.04 7.93
N MET A 463 -29.00 7.04 6.83
CA MET A 463 -28.93 8.09 5.81
C MET A 463 -30.07 9.09 6.01
N ASP A 464 -29.89 10.30 5.51
CA ASP A 464 -31.00 11.25 5.41
C ASP A 464 -32.04 10.68 4.45
N ASP A 465 -33.30 10.58 4.86
CA ASP A 465 -34.29 9.72 4.16
C ASP A 465 -34.72 10.26 2.79
N GLY A 466 -34.21 11.43 2.40
CA GLY A 466 -34.41 11.96 1.06
C GLY A 466 -35.85 12.31 0.71
N GLU A 467 -36.85 12.02 1.56
CA GLU A 467 -38.27 12.35 1.39
C GLU A 467 -38.79 13.30 2.47
N THR A 468 -38.33 13.20 3.73
CA THR A 468 -38.81 14.05 4.83
C THR A 468 -38.00 15.34 5.02
N VAL A 469 -36.94 15.55 4.25
CA VAL A 469 -36.12 16.77 4.32
C VAL A 469 -36.82 17.93 3.63
N PRO A 470 -37.14 19.03 4.35
CA PRO A 470 -37.71 20.23 3.75
C PRO A 470 -36.81 20.82 2.68
N TYR A 471 -37.41 21.39 1.63
CA TYR A 471 -36.66 21.99 0.52
C TYR A 471 -35.73 23.12 0.98
N GLU A 472 -36.10 23.87 2.01
CA GLU A 472 -35.27 24.92 2.61
C GLU A 472 -33.95 24.35 3.14
N ILE A 473 -33.98 23.15 3.74
CA ILE A 473 -32.76 22.47 4.18
C ILE A 473 -31.98 22.02 2.96
N ARG A 474 -32.62 21.37 1.96
CA ARG A 474 -31.96 20.87 0.72
C ARG A 474 -31.22 21.96 -0.05
N PHE A 475 -31.80 23.15 -0.10
CA PHE A 475 -31.21 24.32 -0.75
C PHE A 475 -30.19 25.05 0.14
N GLY A 476 -30.00 24.62 1.39
CA GLY A 476 -29.06 25.23 2.33
C GLY A 476 -29.55 26.57 2.89
N ARG A 477 -30.85 26.86 2.79
CA ARG A 477 -31.48 28.06 3.36
C ARG A 477 -31.73 27.92 4.86
N ALA A 478 -31.92 26.69 5.35
CA ALA A 478 -32.24 26.42 6.74
C ALA A 478 -31.44 25.23 7.28
N GLY A 479 -30.77 25.43 8.41
CA GLY A 479 -30.07 24.38 9.14
C GLY A 479 -28.90 23.72 8.38
N PRO A 480 -28.05 22.96 9.09
CA PRO A 480 -27.04 22.15 8.45
C PRO A 480 -27.68 20.91 7.81
N TRP A 481 -27.11 20.48 6.69
CA TRP A 481 -27.28 19.11 6.20
C TRP A 481 -26.03 18.33 6.56
N SER A 482 -26.20 17.25 7.31
CA SER A 482 -25.07 16.46 7.83
C SER A 482 -25.24 15.00 7.52
N TRP A 483 -24.19 14.41 6.95
CA TRP A 483 -24.02 12.97 6.92
C TRP A 483 -23.86 12.43 8.35
N ARG A 484 -24.35 11.22 8.62
CA ARG A 484 -24.32 10.65 9.96
C ARG A 484 -22.98 10.00 10.26
N SER A 485 -22.51 10.14 11.50
CA SER A 485 -21.21 9.64 11.96
C SER A 485 -21.03 8.12 11.79
N LEU A 486 -22.10 7.33 11.94
CA LEU A 486 -22.05 5.88 11.73
C LEU A 486 -21.81 5.51 10.26
N ASN A 487 -22.37 6.26 9.30
CA ASN A 487 -22.10 6.03 7.88
C ASN A 487 -20.66 6.40 7.54
N ALA A 488 -20.16 7.47 8.15
CA ALA A 488 -18.77 7.88 8.00
C ALA A 488 -17.82 6.75 8.43
N ALA A 489 -18.05 6.17 9.62
CA ALA A 489 -17.27 5.06 10.13
C ALA A 489 -17.38 3.80 9.24
N TYR A 490 -18.57 3.46 8.73
CA TYR A 490 -18.72 2.34 7.79
C TYR A 490 -17.96 2.58 6.49
N LEU A 491 -18.06 3.77 5.89
CA LEU A 491 -17.37 4.08 4.65
C LEU A 491 -15.84 4.12 4.85
N GLU A 492 -15.35 4.67 5.97
CA GLU A 492 -13.93 4.63 6.36
C GLU A 492 -13.44 3.18 6.51
N PHE A 493 -14.27 2.31 7.08
CA PHE A 493 -13.96 0.88 7.23
C PHE A 493 -13.90 0.15 5.87
N VAL A 494 -14.87 0.38 4.98
CA VAL A 494 -14.97 -0.33 3.69
C VAL A 494 -13.97 0.20 2.66
N LEU A 495 -13.63 1.50 2.74
CA LEU A 495 -12.75 2.22 1.82
C LEU A 495 -11.71 3.02 2.63
N PRO A 496 -10.73 2.34 3.26
CA PRO A 496 -9.75 2.99 4.09
C PRO A 496 -8.84 3.93 3.29
N LYS A 497 -8.40 4.99 3.97
CA LYS A 497 -7.45 5.99 3.47
C LYS A 497 -6.21 5.94 4.37
N GLU A 498 -5.03 6.05 3.78
CA GLU A 498 -3.75 6.10 4.53
C GLU A 498 -3.69 7.28 5.50
#